data_AF-A0A822Z3N4-F1
#
_entry.id   AF-A0A822Z3N4-F1
#
_cell.length_a   1.000
_cell.length_b   1.000
_cell.length_c   1.000
_cell.angle_alpha   90.00
_cell.angle_beta   90.00
_cell.angle_gamma   90.00
#
_symmetry.space_group_name_H-M   'P 1'
#
loop_
_entity.id
_entity.type
_entity.pdbx_description
1 polymer ?
#
loop_
_entity_poly.entity_id
_entity_poly.type
_entity_poly.pdbx_seq_one_letter_code
_entity_poly.pdbx_strand_id
1 'polypeptide(L)'
;MMNGVNELQQIGGCFKVVSHPLSPPPIEALCEGDFNVFESTRQVMEKVMNALRDQSTNFIGLYGMGGVGKTTLVKEVGKRVQNEEKIFNKVVMAAVSQDPVLRNIQDDIANMLDLNFDPNENETTRAWRLSGRMKKENTILVILDDVWERLELGDVGIPHSDNHKGCEIILTTRREQVCRAMEVQERILLVTLCEQDAWSLFKSKAGSVVDDDNLRHVAREVAKECGGLPIALKE
;
A
#
# COMPACT_ATOMS: atom_id res chain seq x y z
N MET A 1 -13.86 -22.53 -40.09
CA MET A 1 -13.60 -23.55 -39.06
C MET A 1 -12.32 -23.12 -38.35
N MET A 2 -12.38 -22.24 -37.35
CA MET A 2 -12.59 -22.59 -35.93
C MET A 2 -11.82 -23.86 -35.56
N ASN A 3 -10.73 -23.68 -34.79
CA ASN A 3 -10.36 -24.49 -33.61
C ASN A 3 -8.94 -24.11 -33.16
N GLY A 4 -8.84 -23.02 -32.40
CA GLY A 4 -7.61 -22.66 -31.68
C GLY A 4 -7.86 -21.95 -30.34
N VAL A 5 -9.13 -21.66 -30.02
CA VAL A 5 -9.53 -20.92 -28.80
C VAL A 5 -10.10 -21.85 -27.72
N ASN A 6 -10.32 -23.14 -28.03
CA ASN A 6 -10.95 -24.10 -27.09
C ASN A 6 -9.97 -25.05 -26.39
N GLU A 7 -8.67 -25.01 -26.68
CA GLU A 7 -7.69 -25.90 -26.00
C GLU A 7 -7.06 -25.29 -24.74
N LEU A 8 -7.26 -24.01 -24.45
CA LEU A 8 -6.77 -23.38 -23.22
C LEU A 8 -7.75 -23.44 -22.04
N GLN A 9 -8.95 -24.01 -22.22
CA GLN A 9 -9.91 -24.25 -21.13
C GLN A 9 -9.79 -25.62 -20.46
N GLN A 10 -8.88 -26.50 -20.91
CA GLN A 10 -8.74 -27.87 -20.37
C GLN A 10 -7.44 -28.16 -19.63
N ILE A 11 -6.52 -27.21 -19.48
CA ILE A 11 -5.39 -27.34 -18.54
C ILE A 11 -5.78 -26.66 -17.23
N GLY A 12 -6.67 -27.33 -16.51
CA GLY A 12 -6.94 -27.01 -15.11
C GLY A 12 -5.67 -27.19 -14.28
N GLY A 13 -5.25 -26.11 -13.63
CA GLY A 13 -4.23 -26.12 -12.59
C GLY A 13 -4.51 -24.96 -11.66
N CYS A 14 -4.99 -25.27 -10.46
CA CYS A 14 -5.26 -24.33 -9.38
C CYS A 14 -4.04 -23.40 -9.18
N PHE A 15 -4.15 -22.11 -9.51
CA PHE A 15 -3.15 -21.10 -9.13
C PHE A 15 -3.25 -20.85 -7.63
N LYS A 16 -2.78 -21.81 -6.83
CA LYS A 16 -2.42 -21.60 -5.43
C LYS A 16 -0.97 -21.19 -5.42
N VAL A 17 -0.69 -20.05 -4.78
CA VAL A 17 0.58 -19.32 -4.69
C VAL A 17 0.73 -18.25 -5.78
N VAL A 18 0.10 -17.10 -5.53
CA VAL A 18 0.51 -15.82 -6.11
C VAL A 18 1.39 -15.14 -5.06
N SER A 19 2.71 -15.19 -5.27
CA SER A 19 3.79 -14.48 -4.54
C SER A 19 3.78 -14.50 -3.00
N HIS A 20 4.85 -15.01 -2.38
CA HIS A 20 5.11 -14.76 -0.96
C HIS A 20 5.33 -13.26 -0.69
N PRO A 21 4.79 -12.69 0.40
CA PRO A 21 5.15 -11.34 0.81
C PRO A 21 6.64 -11.30 1.15
N LEU A 22 7.41 -10.49 0.43
CA LEU A 22 8.72 -10.08 0.90
C LEU A 22 8.49 -9.06 2.02
N SER A 23 9.21 -9.19 3.14
CA SER A 23 9.23 -8.16 4.19
C SER A 23 9.45 -6.79 3.54
N PRO A 24 8.65 -5.76 3.89
CA PRO A 24 8.83 -4.45 3.29
C PRO A 24 10.26 -3.98 3.60
N PRO A 25 11.06 -3.63 2.58
CA PRO A 25 12.37 -3.05 2.84
C PRO A 25 12.22 -1.75 3.66
N PRO A 26 13.27 -1.32 4.38
CA PRO A 26 13.27 -0.02 5.04
C PRO A 26 12.81 1.07 4.05
N ILE A 27 12.08 2.08 4.53
CA ILE A 27 11.53 3.16 3.67
C ILE A 27 12.62 3.81 2.81
N GLU A 28 13.85 3.86 3.32
CA GLU A 28 15.05 4.37 2.66
C GLU A 28 15.53 3.51 1.46
N ALA A 29 15.16 2.23 1.40
CA ALA A 29 15.53 1.29 0.33
C ALA A 29 14.45 1.15 -0.76
N LEU A 30 13.39 1.97 -0.72
CA LEU A 30 12.39 2.04 -1.78
C LEU A 30 12.92 2.90 -2.93
N CYS A 31 13.21 2.23 -4.05
CA CYS A 31 13.84 2.77 -5.26
C CYS A 31 13.50 4.24 -5.57
N GLU A 32 14.53 5.06 -5.71
CA GLU A 32 14.44 6.31 -6.47
C GLU A 32 14.16 5.95 -7.93
N GLY A 33 12.94 6.16 -8.43
CA GLY A 33 12.76 6.17 -9.88
C GLY A 33 11.39 5.99 -10.52
N ASP A 34 10.31 5.57 -9.83
CA ASP A 34 9.15 5.03 -10.56
C ASP A 34 7.75 5.53 -10.15
N PHE A 35 7.67 6.53 -9.25
CA PHE A 35 6.39 7.18 -8.98
C PHE A 35 6.15 8.35 -9.94
N ASN A 36 5.58 8.03 -11.11
CA ASN A 36 4.98 9.06 -11.96
C ASN A 36 3.74 9.60 -11.24
N VAL A 37 3.87 10.79 -10.65
CA VAL A 37 2.77 11.51 -9.99
C VAL A 37 1.78 11.97 -11.07
N PHE A 38 0.88 11.08 -11.47
CA PHE A 38 -0.26 11.41 -12.31
C PHE A 38 -1.20 12.37 -11.59
N GLU A 39 -1.89 13.25 -12.32
CA GLU A 39 -2.71 14.30 -11.70
C GLU A 39 -3.80 13.68 -10.80
N SER A 40 -4.42 12.60 -11.27
CA SER A 40 -5.42 11.83 -10.50
C SER A 40 -4.85 11.25 -9.20
N THR A 41 -3.63 10.71 -9.24
CA THR A 41 -2.96 10.12 -8.07
C THR A 41 -2.47 11.21 -7.11
N ARG A 42 -2.07 12.37 -7.64
CA ARG A 42 -1.67 13.55 -6.86
C ARG A 42 -2.79 14.04 -5.97
N GLN A 43 -4.01 14.15 -6.50
CA GLN A 43 -5.16 14.62 -5.72
C GLN A 43 -5.46 13.69 -4.54
N VAL A 44 -5.35 12.38 -4.74
CA VAL A 44 -5.52 11.39 -3.66
C VAL A 44 -4.38 11.49 -2.65
N MET A 45 -3.14 11.63 -3.11
CA MET A 45 -1.99 11.85 -2.23
C MET A 45 -2.16 13.09 -1.36
N GLU A 46 -2.58 14.22 -1.93
CA GLU A 46 -2.84 15.46 -1.17
C GLU A 46 -3.98 15.26 -0.15
N LYS A 47 -5.03 14.50 -0.47
CA LYS A 47 -6.07 14.14 0.51
C LYS A 47 -5.51 13.35 1.68
N VAL A 48 -4.67 12.35 1.42
CA VAL A 48 -4.02 11.57 2.48
C VAL A 48 -3.10 12.48 3.31
N MET A 49 -2.28 13.31 2.67
CA MET A 49 -1.39 14.26 3.36
C MET A 49 -2.15 15.26 4.22
N ASN A 50 -3.31 15.75 3.76
CA ASN A 50 -4.14 16.67 4.53
C ASN A 50 -4.78 15.97 5.73
N ALA A 51 -5.23 14.73 5.56
CA ALA A 51 -5.75 13.92 6.67
C ALA A 51 -4.67 13.64 7.72
N LEU A 52 -3.42 13.38 7.32
CA LEU A 52 -2.27 13.20 8.22
C LEU A 52 -1.85 14.49 8.96
N ARG A 53 -2.30 15.66 8.51
CA ARG A 53 -2.04 16.94 9.20
C ARG A 53 -3.20 17.34 10.11
N ASP A 54 -4.34 16.67 9.97
CA ASP A 54 -5.53 16.95 10.76
C ASP A 54 -5.50 16.17 12.07
N GLN A 55 -5.28 16.88 13.17
CA GLN A 55 -5.20 16.30 14.52
C GLN A 55 -6.51 15.65 15.01
N SER A 56 -7.62 15.80 14.28
CA SER A 56 -8.88 15.10 14.55
C SER A 56 -8.93 13.68 13.97
N THR A 57 -8.04 13.36 13.03
CA THR A 57 -7.96 12.05 12.35
C THR A 57 -6.65 11.37 12.69
N ASN A 58 -6.71 10.20 13.31
CA ASN A 58 -5.53 9.36 13.56
C ASN A 58 -5.60 8.00 12.86
N PHE A 59 -6.70 7.72 12.14
CA PHE A 59 -6.85 6.48 11.38
C PHE A 59 -7.47 6.72 10.00
N ILE A 60 -6.66 6.52 8.97
CA ILE A 60 -6.99 6.69 7.56
C ILE A 60 -7.01 5.32 6.86
N GLY A 61 -7.98 5.12 5.98
CA GLY A 61 -8.11 3.91 5.17
C GLY A 61 -8.12 4.25 3.69
N LEU A 62 -7.06 3.86 2.99
CA LEU A 62 -6.96 3.96 1.54
C LEU A 62 -7.49 2.67 0.90
N TYR A 63 -8.61 2.75 0.20
CA TYR A 63 -9.22 1.58 -0.44
C TYR A 63 -9.39 1.74 -1.94
N GLY A 64 -9.54 0.62 -2.65
CA GLY A 64 -9.69 0.61 -4.11
C GLY A 64 -9.34 -0.74 -4.73
N MET A 65 -9.60 -0.91 -6.02
CA MET A 65 -9.37 -2.18 -6.73
C MET A 65 -7.91 -2.68 -6.61
N GLY A 66 -7.68 -3.99 -6.78
CA GLY A 66 -6.33 -4.53 -6.90
C GLY A 66 -5.57 -3.88 -8.06
N GLY A 67 -4.28 -3.62 -7.90
CA GLY A 67 -3.43 -3.06 -8.97
C GLY A 67 -3.53 -1.55 -9.20
N VAL A 68 -4.40 -0.83 -8.49
CA VAL A 68 -4.57 0.65 -8.62
C VAL A 68 -3.42 1.48 -8.01
N GLY A 69 -2.45 0.85 -7.33
CA GLY A 69 -1.27 1.55 -6.81
C GLY A 69 -1.35 2.05 -5.35
N LYS A 70 -2.27 1.52 -4.53
CA LYS A 70 -2.42 1.92 -3.11
C LYS A 70 -1.13 1.80 -2.31
N THR A 71 -0.49 0.62 -2.35
CA THR A 71 0.80 0.35 -1.68
C THR A 71 1.87 1.34 -2.11
N THR A 72 1.93 1.66 -3.41
CA THR A 72 2.87 2.65 -3.92
C THR A 72 2.57 4.04 -3.37
N LEU A 73 1.29 4.46 -3.37
CA LEU A 73 0.90 5.78 -2.87
C LEU A 73 1.27 5.96 -1.38
N VAL A 74 0.93 4.99 -0.51
CA VAL A 74 1.23 5.13 0.93
C VAL A 74 2.73 5.08 1.23
N LYS A 75 3.52 4.36 0.42
CA LYS A 75 4.98 4.38 0.51
C LYS A 75 5.57 5.76 0.20
N GLU A 76 5.10 6.40 -0.86
CA GLU A 76 5.52 7.76 -1.22
C GLU A 76 5.08 8.79 -0.19
N VAL A 77 3.85 8.66 0.33
CA VAL A 77 3.38 9.48 1.46
C VAL A 77 4.31 9.29 2.66
N GLY A 78 4.58 8.05 3.06
CA GLY A 78 5.48 7.73 4.18
C GLY A 78 6.87 8.36 4.02
N LYS A 79 7.48 8.21 2.84
CA LYS A 79 8.78 8.84 2.52
C LYS A 79 8.71 10.36 2.64
N ARG A 80 7.69 10.99 2.07
CA ARG A 80 7.54 12.45 2.06
C ARG A 80 7.34 13.01 3.47
N VAL A 81 6.44 12.42 4.26
CA VAL A 81 6.16 12.92 5.61
C VAL A 81 7.32 12.70 6.59
N GLN A 82 8.16 11.67 6.36
CA GLN A 82 9.34 11.43 7.20
C GLN A 82 10.53 12.31 6.77
N ASN A 83 10.87 12.30 5.48
CA ASN A 83 12.18 12.76 5.02
C ASN A 83 12.14 14.20 4.48
N GLU A 84 11.06 14.56 3.78
CA GLU A 84 10.94 15.86 3.13
C GLU A 84 10.29 16.88 4.06
N GLU A 85 9.08 16.57 4.55
CA GLU A 85 8.28 17.46 5.38
C GLU A 85 8.54 17.31 6.88
N LYS A 86 9.15 16.19 7.29
CA LYS A 86 9.52 15.89 8.69
C LYS A 86 8.37 16.07 9.70
N ILE A 87 7.17 15.65 9.29
CA ILE A 87 5.96 15.66 10.13
C ILE A 87 6.03 14.51 11.15
N PHE A 88 6.53 13.34 10.72
CA PHE A 88 6.71 12.18 11.58
C PHE A 88 8.18 11.91 11.84
N ASN A 89 8.55 11.69 13.11
CA ASN A 89 9.90 11.28 13.49
C ASN A 89 10.22 9.88 12.95
N LYS A 90 9.20 9.02 12.86
CA LYS A 90 9.36 7.64 12.41
C LYS A 90 8.15 7.23 11.58
N VAL A 91 8.39 6.51 10.48
CA VAL A 91 7.34 5.80 9.75
C VAL A 91 7.72 4.33 9.73
N VAL A 92 6.75 3.47 10.02
CA VAL A 92 6.89 2.01 10.02
C VAL A 92 5.81 1.40 9.16
N MET A 93 6.11 0.26 8.54
CA MET A 93 5.20 -0.41 7.63
C MET A 93 5.23 -1.92 7.87
N ALA A 94 4.06 -2.56 7.81
CA ALA A 94 3.93 -4.01 7.85
C ALA A 94 2.96 -4.51 6.79
N ALA A 95 3.27 -5.65 6.20
CA ALA A 95 2.35 -6.36 5.32
C ALA A 95 1.45 -7.29 6.15
N VAL A 96 0.13 -7.16 6.04
CA VAL A 96 -0.81 -7.96 6.83
C VAL A 96 -1.15 -9.29 6.14
N SER A 97 -1.20 -9.30 4.80
CA SER A 97 -1.56 -10.45 3.96
C SER A 97 -2.99 -10.98 4.22
N GLN A 98 -3.44 -11.93 3.41
CA GLN A 98 -4.80 -12.48 3.51
C GLN A 98 -4.97 -13.44 4.69
N ASP A 99 -3.91 -14.20 5.03
CA ASP A 99 -3.86 -15.10 6.17
C ASP A 99 -2.84 -14.52 7.18
N PRO A 100 -3.22 -13.50 7.97
CA PRO A 100 -2.27 -12.74 8.76
C PRO A 100 -1.60 -13.61 9.83
N VAL A 101 -0.27 -13.60 9.83
CA VAL A 101 0.54 -14.15 10.92
C VAL A 101 0.99 -12.99 11.79
N LEU A 102 0.41 -12.88 12.99
CA LEU A 102 0.61 -11.76 13.89
C LEU A 102 2.10 -11.51 14.19
N ARG A 103 2.89 -12.57 14.39
CA ARG A 103 4.35 -12.46 14.57
C ARG A 103 5.04 -11.73 13.43
N ASN A 104 4.69 -12.01 12.17
CA ASN A 104 5.32 -11.38 11.02
C ASN A 104 5.04 -9.87 10.98
N ILE A 105 3.81 -9.46 11.31
CA ILE A 105 3.43 -8.04 11.41
C ILE A 105 4.24 -7.37 12.51
N GLN A 106 4.37 -8.02 13.68
CA GLN A 106 5.19 -7.52 14.77
C GLN A 106 6.67 -7.42 14.39
N ASP A 107 7.22 -8.40 13.68
CA ASP A 107 8.61 -8.41 13.21
C ASP A 107 8.87 -7.28 12.22
N ASP A 108 8.01 -7.09 11.22
CA ASP A 108 8.12 -6.01 10.24
C ASP A 108 8.23 -4.64 10.94
N ILE A 109 7.35 -4.38 11.91
CA ILE A 109 7.36 -3.10 12.63
C ILE A 109 8.57 -2.99 13.57
N ALA A 110 8.91 -4.07 14.29
CA ALA A 110 10.01 -4.08 15.25
C ALA A 110 11.36 -3.83 14.56
N ASN A 111 11.58 -4.46 13.40
CA ASN A 111 12.77 -4.26 12.58
C ASN A 111 12.93 -2.78 12.19
N MET A 112 11.84 -2.11 11.80
CA MET A 112 11.90 -0.68 11.48
C MET A 112 12.11 0.22 12.71
N LEU A 113 11.80 -0.26 13.91
CA LEU A 113 12.01 0.45 15.19
C LEU A 113 13.34 0.13 15.88
N ASP A 114 14.20 -0.66 15.22
CA ASP A 114 15.46 -1.18 15.79
C ASP A 114 15.21 -1.95 17.10
N LEU A 115 14.08 -2.67 17.18
CA LEU A 115 13.66 -3.48 18.32
C LEU A 115 13.85 -4.96 18.02
N ASN A 116 14.68 -5.63 18.82
CA ASN A 116 14.85 -7.08 18.75
C ASN A 116 13.98 -7.79 19.79
N PHE A 117 13.28 -8.83 19.35
CA PHE A 117 12.56 -9.76 20.21
C PHE A 117 13.43 -10.95 20.59
N ASP A 118 13.16 -11.52 21.76
CA ASP A 118 13.68 -12.85 22.08
C ASP A 118 12.90 -13.90 21.26
N PRO A 119 13.56 -14.91 20.66
CA PRO A 119 12.87 -15.95 19.89
C PRO A 119 11.76 -16.68 20.66
N ASN A 120 11.87 -16.75 21.99
CA ASN A 120 10.92 -17.43 22.87
C ASN A 120 9.80 -16.51 23.37
N GLU A 121 9.84 -15.20 23.06
CA GLU A 121 8.75 -14.31 23.42
C GLU A 121 7.46 -14.68 22.70
N ASN A 122 6.35 -14.63 23.44
CA ASN A 122 5.02 -14.78 22.88
C ASN A 122 4.53 -13.45 22.29
N GLU A 123 3.45 -13.52 21.50
CA GLU A 123 2.90 -12.37 20.78
C GLU A 123 2.45 -11.25 21.71
N THR A 124 1.90 -11.58 22.89
CA THR A 124 1.48 -10.58 23.88
C THR A 124 2.66 -9.79 24.46
N THR A 125 3.76 -10.47 24.80
CA THR A 125 4.99 -9.80 25.26
C THR A 125 5.57 -8.93 24.17
N ARG A 126 5.56 -9.40 22.92
CA ARG A 126 6.03 -8.64 21.75
C ARG A 126 5.19 -7.40 21.51
N ALA A 127 3.87 -7.50 21.58
CA ALA A 127 2.93 -6.38 21.47
C ALA A 127 3.19 -5.31 22.53
N TRP A 128 3.37 -5.72 23.79
CA TRP A 128 3.67 -4.81 24.89
C TRP A 128 5.01 -4.07 24.66
N ARG A 129 6.05 -4.78 24.22
CA ARG A 129 7.36 -4.18 23.90
C ARG A 129 7.28 -3.22 22.71
N LEU A 130 6.53 -3.57 21.66
CA LEU A 130 6.26 -2.69 20.52
C LEU A 130 5.57 -1.41 20.95
N SER A 131 4.47 -1.52 21.70
CA SER A 131 3.74 -0.36 22.20
C SER A 131 4.63 0.56 23.02
N GLY A 132 5.44 -0.01 23.92
CA GLY A 132 6.41 0.74 24.72
C GLY A 132 7.50 1.42 23.88
N ARG A 133 7.95 0.79 22.79
CA ARG A 133 8.94 1.36 21.86
C ARG A 133 8.35 2.46 21.00
N MET A 134 7.14 2.29 20.47
CA MET A 134 6.43 3.30 19.67
C MET A 134 6.15 4.56 20.49
N LYS A 135 5.74 4.41 21.75
CA LYS A 135 5.49 5.52 22.69
C LYS A 135 6.71 6.38 23.03
N LYS A 136 7.91 5.98 22.61
CA LYS A 136 9.12 6.81 22.73
C LYS A 136 9.29 7.76 21.55
N GLU A 137 8.58 7.54 20.45
CA GLU A 137 8.57 8.44 19.31
C GLU A 137 7.54 9.55 19.54
N ASN A 138 7.92 10.82 19.38
CA ASN A 138 6.97 11.92 19.55
C ASN A 138 5.82 11.84 18.53
N THR A 139 6.18 11.55 17.27
CA THR A 139 5.25 11.34 16.17
C THR A 139 5.66 10.11 15.38
N ILE A 140 4.73 9.17 15.20
CA ILE A 140 4.94 7.94 14.44
C ILE A 140 3.75 7.67 13.51
N LEU A 141 4.04 7.32 12.26
CA LEU A 141 3.04 6.82 11.32
C LEU A 141 3.22 5.31 11.13
N VAL A 142 2.15 4.55 11.33
CA VAL A 142 2.09 3.11 11.11
C VAL A 142 1.30 2.83 9.83
N ILE A 143 1.93 2.17 8.86
CA ILE A 143 1.30 1.76 7.60
C ILE A 143 1.01 0.26 7.64
N LEU A 144 -0.27 -0.10 7.62
CA LEU A 144 -0.74 -1.48 7.52
C LEU A 144 -1.16 -1.77 6.09
N ASP A 145 -0.33 -2.50 5.35
CA ASP A 145 -0.53 -2.73 3.92
C ASP A 145 -1.28 -4.03 3.63
N ASP A 146 -2.23 -3.92 2.70
CA ASP A 146 -3.08 -5.00 2.17
C ASP A 146 -3.83 -5.75 3.28
N VAL A 147 -4.65 -5.01 4.04
CA VAL A 147 -5.51 -5.55 5.11
C VAL A 147 -6.78 -6.19 4.52
N TRP A 148 -7.04 -7.45 4.86
CA TRP A 148 -8.16 -8.23 4.31
C TRP A 148 -9.36 -8.37 5.24
N GLU A 149 -9.13 -8.27 6.55
CA GLU A 149 -10.12 -8.42 7.60
C GLU A 149 -9.75 -7.58 8.83
N ARG A 150 -10.60 -7.62 9.87
CA ARG A 150 -10.37 -6.86 11.10
C ARG A 150 -9.10 -7.36 11.79
N LEU A 151 -8.23 -6.43 12.16
CA LEU A 151 -6.99 -6.65 12.89
C LEU A 151 -7.06 -5.88 14.20
N GLU A 152 -6.90 -6.58 15.32
CA GLU A 152 -6.87 -5.93 16.64
C GLU A 152 -5.51 -5.25 16.84
N LEU A 153 -5.48 -3.93 16.72
CA LEU A 153 -4.26 -3.11 16.81
C LEU A 153 -3.50 -3.35 18.13
N GLY A 154 -4.23 -3.61 19.22
CA GLY A 154 -3.65 -3.93 20.53
C GLY A 154 -2.85 -5.23 20.53
N ASP A 155 -3.28 -6.25 19.80
CA ASP A 155 -2.59 -7.54 19.69
C ASP A 155 -1.29 -7.40 18.87
N VAL A 156 -1.26 -6.47 17.92
CA VAL A 156 -0.02 -6.09 17.22
C VAL A 156 0.90 -5.29 18.15
N GLY A 157 0.34 -4.50 19.07
CA GLY A 157 1.09 -3.57 19.92
C GLY A 157 1.08 -2.14 19.42
N ILE A 158 0.21 -1.81 18.44
CA ILE A 158 0.05 -0.47 17.90
C ILE A 158 -0.80 0.35 18.87
N PRO A 159 -0.29 1.45 19.47
CA PRO A 159 -1.10 2.33 20.28
C PRO A 159 -2.08 3.09 19.39
N HIS A 160 -3.33 3.21 19.83
CA HIS A 160 -4.38 3.93 19.11
C HIS A 160 -5.17 4.84 20.07
N SER A 161 -5.81 5.88 19.52
CA SER A 161 -6.59 6.88 20.27
C SER A 161 -5.77 7.57 21.37
N ASP A 162 -6.34 7.72 22.57
CA ASP A 162 -5.75 8.43 23.70
C ASP A 162 -4.46 7.81 24.25
N ASN A 163 -4.12 6.59 23.83
CA ASN A 163 -2.91 5.90 24.28
C ASN A 163 -1.62 6.48 23.67
N HIS A 164 -1.71 7.24 22.57
CA HIS A 164 -0.59 7.97 21.95
C HIS A 164 -1.07 9.03 20.95
N LYS A 165 -1.14 10.30 21.37
CA LYS A 165 -1.66 11.39 20.50
C LYS A 165 -0.86 11.62 19.21
N GLY A 166 0.44 11.33 19.20
CA GLY A 166 1.27 11.42 17.99
C GLY A 166 1.35 10.15 17.14
N CYS A 167 0.50 9.14 17.39
CA CYS A 167 0.51 7.89 16.62
C CYS A 167 -0.63 7.93 15.61
N GLU A 168 -0.27 7.92 14.34
CA GLU A 168 -1.23 7.89 13.23
C GLU A 168 -1.11 6.58 12.46
N ILE A 169 -2.21 6.16 11.86
CA ILE A 169 -2.32 4.88 11.18
C ILE A 169 -2.91 5.10 9.80
N ILE A 170 -2.25 4.56 8.78
CA ILE A 170 -2.83 4.34 7.46
C ILE A 170 -2.98 2.85 7.25
N LEU A 171 -4.16 2.40 6.80
CA LEU A 171 -4.30 1.08 6.21
C LEU A 171 -4.55 1.16 4.71
N THR A 172 -4.09 0.16 3.96
CA THR A 172 -4.54 -0.07 2.59
C THR A 172 -5.40 -1.33 2.51
N THR A 173 -6.44 -1.30 1.69
CA THR A 173 -7.30 -2.48 1.49
C THR A 173 -7.97 -2.48 0.13
N ARG A 174 -8.40 -3.65 -0.34
CA ARG A 174 -9.24 -3.74 -1.55
C ARG A 174 -10.72 -3.47 -1.26
N ARG A 175 -11.13 -3.51 0.01
CA ARG A 175 -12.54 -3.56 0.41
C ARG A 175 -12.87 -2.41 1.36
N GLU A 176 -13.79 -1.53 0.98
CA GLU A 176 -14.27 -0.46 1.86
C GLU A 176 -14.82 -1.00 3.19
N GLN A 177 -15.41 -2.20 3.16
CA GLN A 177 -15.95 -2.87 4.35
C GLN A 177 -14.87 -3.14 5.42
N VAL A 178 -13.61 -3.36 5.00
CA VAL A 178 -12.50 -3.53 5.95
C VAL A 178 -12.21 -2.21 6.66
N CYS A 179 -12.24 -1.07 5.96
CA CYS A 179 -12.12 0.24 6.61
C CYS A 179 -13.22 0.45 7.67
N ARG A 180 -14.45 -0.01 7.39
CA ARG A 180 -15.56 0.05 8.36
C ARG A 180 -15.32 -0.86 9.57
N ALA A 181 -14.88 -2.09 9.34
CA ALA A 181 -14.60 -3.06 10.40
C ALA A 181 -13.43 -2.63 11.30
N MET A 182 -12.47 -1.91 10.72
CA MET A 182 -11.33 -1.27 11.41
C MET A 182 -11.66 0.08 12.03
N GLU A 183 -12.91 0.56 11.88
CA GLU A 183 -13.39 1.82 12.46
C GLU A 183 -12.54 3.03 12.04
N VAL A 184 -12.03 2.98 10.80
CA VAL A 184 -11.29 4.09 10.17
C VAL A 184 -12.15 5.34 10.15
N GLN A 185 -11.55 6.48 10.52
CA GLN A 185 -12.21 7.78 10.59
C GLN A 185 -12.31 8.43 9.21
N GLU A 186 -11.23 8.38 8.42
CA GLU A 186 -11.18 8.96 7.08
C GLU A 186 -10.95 7.89 6.01
N ARG A 187 -11.90 7.74 5.09
CA ARG A 187 -11.88 6.69 4.06
C ARG A 187 -11.68 7.32 2.69
N ILE A 188 -10.55 7.02 2.06
CA ILE A 188 -10.14 7.60 0.79
C ILE A 188 -10.15 6.52 -0.29
N LEU A 189 -10.90 6.76 -1.37
CA LEU A 189 -10.95 5.89 -2.53
C LEU A 189 -9.82 6.24 -3.51
N LEU A 190 -9.00 5.26 -3.87
CA LEU A 190 -8.11 5.31 -5.01
C LEU A 190 -8.73 4.56 -6.19
N VAL A 191 -9.04 5.31 -7.25
CA VAL A 191 -9.59 4.80 -8.51
C VAL A 191 -8.48 4.56 -9.54
N THR A 192 -8.85 3.94 -10.66
CA THR A 192 -7.98 3.79 -11.83
C THR A 192 -7.59 5.15 -12.42
N LEU A 193 -6.49 5.16 -13.18
CA LEU A 193 -6.01 6.35 -13.87
C LEU A 193 -7.02 6.79 -14.95
N CYS A 194 -7.13 8.10 -15.18
CA CYS A 194 -7.84 8.61 -16.34
C CYS A 194 -7.08 8.24 -17.64
N GLU A 195 -7.74 8.34 -18.79
CA GLU A 195 -7.15 7.94 -20.08
C GLU A 195 -5.81 8.65 -20.37
N GLN A 196 -5.72 9.94 -20.03
CA GLN A 196 -4.51 10.75 -20.23
C GLN A 196 -3.35 10.27 -19.35
N ASP A 197 -3.62 10.01 -18.07
CA ASP A 197 -2.63 9.51 -17.12
C ASP A 197 -2.23 8.06 -17.47
N ALA A 198 -3.20 7.22 -17.84
CA ALA A 198 -2.98 5.85 -18.28
C ALA A 198 -2.11 5.78 -19.54
N TRP A 199 -2.39 6.62 -20.53
CA TRP A 199 -1.56 6.73 -21.75
C TRP A 199 -0.14 7.19 -21.43
N SER A 200 -0.01 8.17 -20.53
CA SER A 200 1.29 8.67 -20.11
C SER A 200 2.10 7.59 -19.39
N LEU A 201 1.46 6.78 -18.55
CA LEU A 201 2.09 5.62 -17.91
C LEU A 201 2.52 4.58 -18.95
N PHE A 202 1.61 4.17 -19.84
CA PHE A 202 1.89 3.20 -20.89
C PHE A 202 3.08 3.63 -21.75
N LYS A 203 3.08 4.88 -22.22
CA LYS A 203 4.18 5.45 -23.00
C LYS A 203 5.49 5.44 -22.24
N SER A 204 5.47 5.75 -20.94
CA SER A 204 6.70 5.74 -20.12
C SER A 204 7.35 4.35 -20.02
N LYS A 205 6.56 3.28 -20.14
CA LYS A 205 7.05 1.89 -20.05
C LYS A 205 7.35 1.29 -21.43
N ALA A 206 6.51 1.55 -22.43
CA ALA A 206 6.70 1.09 -23.80
C ALA A 206 7.81 1.86 -24.55
N GLY A 207 8.17 3.07 -24.10
CA GLY A 207 9.19 3.90 -24.73
C GLY A 207 8.72 4.53 -26.05
N SER A 208 9.66 4.95 -26.90
CA SER A 208 9.35 5.71 -28.13
C SER A 208 8.67 4.89 -29.24
N VAL A 209 8.54 3.56 -29.09
CA VAL A 209 7.86 2.70 -30.08
C VAL A 209 6.40 3.11 -30.31
N VAL A 210 5.76 3.70 -29.29
CA VAL A 210 4.36 4.14 -29.36
C VAL A 210 4.17 5.45 -30.13
N ASP A 211 5.27 6.10 -30.52
CA ASP A 211 5.27 7.31 -31.34
C ASP A 211 5.36 7.00 -32.85
N ASP A 212 5.60 5.74 -33.24
CA ASP A 212 5.49 5.29 -34.64
C ASP A 212 4.02 5.37 -35.08
N ASP A 213 3.74 6.14 -36.15
CA ASP A 213 2.38 6.35 -36.66
C ASP A 213 1.64 5.05 -37.00
N ASN A 214 2.36 3.99 -37.39
CA ASN A 214 1.77 2.69 -37.70
C ASN A 214 1.34 1.93 -36.43
N LEU A 215 2.04 2.16 -35.31
CA LEU A 215 1.81 1.44 -34.06
C LEU A 215 1.00 2.26 -33.05
N ARG A 216 0.96 3.58 -33.18
CA ARG A 216 0.33 4.50 -32.22
C ARG A 216 -1.15 4.18 -32.00
N HIS A 217 -1.88 3.84 -33.06
CA HIS A 217 -3.29 3.44 -32.93
C HIS A 217 -3.43 2.15 -32.11
N VAL A 218 -2.65 1.12 -32.45
CA VAL A 218 -2.67 -0.16 -31.74
C VAL A 218 -2.25 0.02 -30.28
N ALA A 219 -1.18 0.78 -30.03
CA ALA A 219 -0.71 1.10 -28.68
C ALA A 219 -1.79 1.79 -27.83
N ARG A 220 -2.56 2.72 -28.43
CA ARG A 220 -3.67 3.37 -27.73
C ARG A 220 -4.81 2.43 -27.40
N GLU A 221 -5.18 1.55 -28.33
CA GLU A 221 -6.19 0.54 -28.07
C GLU A 221 -5.75 -0.43 -26.96
N VAL A 222 -4.49 -0.89 -26.98
CA VAL A 222 -3.92 -1.71 -25.90
C VAL A 222 -3.99 -0.97 -24.54
N ALA A 223 -3.53 0.28 -24.48
CA ALA A 223 -3.57 1.07 -23.24
C ALA A 223 -5.01 1.28 -22.72
N LYS A 224 -5.99 1.39 -23.63
CA LYS A 224 -7.41 1.51 -23.31
C LYS A 224 -7.97 0.20 -22.75
N GLU A 225 -7.60 -0.95 -23.32
CA GLU A 225 -7.98 -2.29 -22.83
C GLU A 225 -7.41 -2.57 -21.43
N CYS A 226 -6.29 -1.94 -21.05
CA CYS A 226 -5.76 -2.00 -19.68
C CYS A 226 -6.64 -1.29 -18.63
N GLY A 227 -7.69 -0.57 -19.05
CA GLY A 227 -8.71 -0.01 -18.15
C GLY A 227 -8.18 1.01 -17.13
N GLY A 228 -7.05 1.65 -17.42
CA GLY A 228 -6.42 2.61 -16.50
C GLY A 228 -5.81 1.97 -15.25
N LEU A 229 -5.64 0.65 -15.20
CA LEU A 229 -4.97 -0.04 -14.08
C LEU A 229 -3.44 0.07 -14.22
N PRO A 230 -2.74 0.71 -13.26
CA PRO A 230 -1.29 0.83 -13.30
C PRO A 230 -0.54 -0.49 -13.45
N ILE A 231 -1.01 -1.58 -12.84
CA ILE A 231 -0.38 -2.89 -12.99
C ILE A 231 -0.44 -3.38 -14.44
N ALA A 232 -1.59 -3.25 -15.11
CA ALA A 232 -1.77 -3.72 -16.49
C ALA A 232 -1.05 -2.83 -17.53
N LEU A 233 -0.71 -1.59 -17.17
CA LEU A 233 -0.01 -0.65 -18.04
C LEU A 233 1.51 -0.74 -17.94
N LYS A 234 2.03 -1.48 -16.96
CA LYS A 234 3.48 -1.62 -16.69
C LYS A 234 4.07 -2.96 -17.14
N GLU A 235 3.23 -3.95 -17.39
CA GLU A 235 3.58 -5.27 -17.92
C GLU A 235 3.80 -5.21 -19.43
#